data_AF-A0A831X8P9-F1
#
_entry.id   AF-A0A831X8P9-F1
#
_cell.length_a   1.000
_cell.length_b   1.000
_cell.length_c   1.000
_cell.angle_alpha   90.00
_cell.angle_beta   90.00
_cell.angle_gamma   90.00
#
_symmetry.space_group_name_H-M   'P 1'
#
loop_
_entity.id
_entity.type
_entity.pdbx_description
1 polymer ?
#
loop_
_entity_poly.entity_id
_entity_poly.type
_entity_poly.pdbx_seq_one_letter_code
_entity_poly.pdbx_strand_id
1 'polypeptide(L)'
;MRQAAELIASFTAGKTFADYEVDALLRSAVERQFEIIGEALARLARLDETLASRISEYRRIIAFRNILIHGYADVDHHIVWDIIESKLPTLRREVTTLLERE
;
A
#
# COMPACT_ATOMS: atom_id res chain seq x y z
N MET A 1 -9.36 -1.32 1.44
CA MET A 1 -8.30 -0.62 0.69
C MET A 1 -8.21 0.87 1.04
N ARG A 2 -9.24 1.72 0.80
CA ARG A 2 -9.19 3.17 1.11
C ARG A 2 -8.71 3.47 2.55
N GLN A 3 -9.36 2.89 3.55
CA GLN A 3 -9.02 3.10 4.96
C GLN A 3 -7.57 2.72 5.28
N ALA A 4 -7.08 1.61 4.74
CA ALA A 4 -5.68 1.19 4.96
C ALA A 4 -4.70 2.21 4.36
N ALA A 5 -5.00 2.77 3.18
CA ALA A 5 -4.17 3.80 2.56
C ALA A 5 -4.18 5.12 3.37
N GLU A 6 -5.33 5.49 3.94
CA GLU A 6 -5.44 6.63 4.86
C GLU A 6 -4.66 6.42 6.16
N LEU A 7 -4.69 5.21 6.72
CA LEU A 7 -3.94 4.87 7.92
C LEU A 7 -2.43 5.00 7.69
N ILE A 8 -1.91 4.47 6.58
CA ILE A 8 -0.47 4.64 6.24
C ILE A 8 -0.12 6.12 6.21
N ALA A 9 -0.89 6.92 5.47
CA ALA A 9 -0.65 8.36 5.35
C ALA A 9 -0.71 9.09 6.70
N SER A 10 -1.59 8.67 7.60
CA SER A 10 -1.70 9.21 8.96
C SER A 10 -0.50 8.83 9.82
N PHE A 11 -0.07 7.56 9.78
CA PHE A 11 1.05 7.06 10.58
C PHE A 11 2.38 7.71 10.19
N THR A 12 2.55 8.03 8.91
CA THR A 12 3.78 8.63 8.37
C THR A 12 3.73 10.14 8.24
N ALA A 13 2.61 10.79 8.61
CA ALA A 13 2.46 12.23 8.51
C ALA A 13 3.53 12.96 9.35
N GLY A 14 4.32 13.80 8.70
CA GLY A 14 5.40 14.57 9.35
C GLY A 14 6.58 13.73 9.82
N LYS A 15 6.68 12.45 9.40
CA LYS A 15 7.82 11.57 9.68
C LYS A 15 8.83 11.64 8.55
N THR A 16 10.10 11.46 8.90
CA THR A 16 11.19 11.25 7.95
C THR A 16 11.47 9.75 7.79
N PHE A 17 12.26 9.38 6.77
CA PHE A 17 12.75 8.00 6.65
C PHE A 17 13.49 7.53 7.91
N ALA A 18 14.30 8.39 8.53
CA ALA A 18 15.03 8.04 9.75
C ALA A 18 14.09 7.74 10.93
N ASP A 19 13.00 8.50 11.06
CA ASP A 19 11.97 8.22 12.09
C ASP A 19 11.27 6.87 11.84
N TYR A 20 11.00 6.57 10.57
CA TYR A 20 10.36 5.33 10.13
C TYR A 20 11.27 4.11 10.34
N GLU A 21 12.54 4.21 9.95
CA GLU A 21 13.50 3.11 9.98
C GLU A 21 13.72 2.57 11.41
N VAL A 22 13.84 3.47 12.39
CA VAL A 22 14.12 3.09 13.78
C VAL A 22 12.88 2.62 14.55
N ASP A 23 11.67 2.91 14.05
CA ASP A 23 10.41 2.57 14.73
C ASP A 23 9.81 1.26 14.19
N ALA A 24 10.11 0.16 14.87
CA ALA A 24 9.62 -1.17 14.50
C ALA A 24 8.08 -1.29 14.54
N LEU A 25 7.40 -0.54 15.42
CA LEU A 25 5.94 -0.55 15.50
C LEU A 25 5.34 0.16 14.29
N LEU A 26 5.91 1.30 13.90
CA LEU A 26 5.51 2.03 12.70
C LEU A 26 5.71 1.20 11.44
N ARG A 27 6.89 0.56 11.28
CA ARG A 27 7.16 -0.36 10.15
C ARG A 27 6.13 -1.47 10.07
N SER A 28 5.89 -2.16 11.20
CA SER A 28 4.91 -3.23 11.29
C SER A 28 3.49 -2.77 10.94
N ALA A 29 3.09 -1.58 11.42
CA ALA A 29 1.79 -1.00 11.12
C ALA A 29 1.62 -0.67 9.64
N VAL A 30 2.64 -0.08 9.02
CA VAL A 30 2.68 0.28 7.59
C VAL A 30 2.62 -0.96 6.71
N GLU A 31 3.48 -1.95 6.96
CA GLU A 31 3.52 -3.22 6.22
C GLU A 31 2.16 -3.91 6.27
N ARG A 32 1.56 -3.98 7.46
CA ARG A 32 0.23 -4.57 7.65
C ARG A 32 -0.84 -3.88 6.79
N GLN A 33 -0.80 -2.55 6.69
CA GLN A 33 -1.76 -1.83 5.84
C GLN A 33 -1.50 -2.08 4.34
N PHE A 34 -0.24 -2.18 3.91
CA PHE A 34 0.08 -2.54 2.53
C PHE A 34 -0.39 -3.96 2.17
N GLU A 35 -0.28 -4.92 3.08
CA GLU A 35 -0.87 -6.26 2.90
C GLU A 35 -2.38 -6.19 2.67
N ILE A 36 -3.10 -5.41 3.48
CA ILE A 36 -4.56 -5.24 3.38
C ILE A 36 -4.94 -4.61 2.04
N ILE A 37 -4.17 -3.62 1.58
CA ILE A 37 -4.35 -3.00 0.26
C ILE A 37 -4.17 -4.05 -0.84
N GLY A 38 -3.04 -4.75 -0.86
CA GLY A 38 -2.74 -5.73 -1.91
C GLY A 38 -3.72 -6.90 -1.93
N GLU A 39 -4.17 -7.38 -0.77
CA GLU A 39 -5.18 -8.42 -0.67
C GLU A 39 -6.54 -7.95 -1.22
N ALA A 40 -6.97 -6.74 -0.87
CA ALA A 40 -8.22 -6.19 -1.40
C ALA A 40 -8.16 -6.04 -2.93
N LEU A 41 -7.02 -5.60 -3.46
CA LEU A 41 -6.82 -5.42 -4.90
C LEU A 41 -6.70 -6.75 -5.65
N ALA A 42 -6.08 -7.77 -5.03
CA ALA A 42 -6.04 -9.13 -5.58
C ALA A 42 -7.44 -9.74 -5.69
N ARG A 43 -8.29 -9.53 -4.67
CA ARG A 43 -9.69 -9.95 -4.71
C ARG A 43 -10.47 -9.21 -5.80
N LEU A 44 -10.29 -7.90 -5.91
CA LEU A 44 -10.93 -7.10 -6.96
C LEU A 44 -10.53 -7.61 -8.34
N ALA A 45 -9.23 -7.80 -8.61
CA ALA A 45 -8.75 -8.29 -9.91
C ALA A 45 -9.27 -9.68 -10.28
N ARG A 46 -9.56 -10.53 -9.29
CA ARG A 46 -10.19 -11.84 -9.50
C ARG A 46 -11.69 -11.75 -9.85
N LEU A 47 -12.38 -10.74 -9.33
CA LEU A 47 -13.81 -10.52 -9.55
C LEU A 47 -14.06 -9.74 -10.84
N ASP A 48 -13.32 -8.66 -11.04
CA ASP A 48 -13.40 -7.77 -12.19
C ASP A 48 -12.03 -7.16 -12.48
N GLU A 49 -11.33 -7.74 -13.45
CA GLU A 49 -10.02 -7.26 -13.89
C GLU A 49 -10.09 -5.88 -14.56
N THR A 50 -11.20 -5.57 -15.23
CA THR A 50 -11.39 -4.26 -15.88
C THR A 50 -11.49 -3.16 -14.83
N LEU A 51 -12.25 -3.41 -13.76
CA LEU A 51 -12.35 -2.47 -12.64
C LEU A 51 -11.03 -2.34 -11.90
N ALA A 52 -10.31 -3.45 -11.64
CA ALA A 52 -8.99 -3.41 -11.03
C ALA A 52 -7.97 -2.63 -11.88
N SER A 53 -8.05 -2.71 -13.21
CA SER A 53 -7.15 -1.99 -14.12
C SER A 53 -7.28 -0.47 -14.07
N ARG A 54 -8.34 0.05 -13.45
CA ARG A 54 -8.50 1.50 -13.19
C ARG A 54 -7.59 2.01 -12.08
N ILE A 55 -7.02 1.12 -11.27
CA ILE A 55 -5.95 1.42 -10.31
C ILE A 55 -4.63 1.21 -11.03
N SER A 56 -3.79 2.25 -11.09
CA SER A 56 -2.48 2.15 -11.71
C SER A 56 -1.61 1.16 -10.95
N GLU A 57 -0.77 0.43 -11.69
CA GLU A 57 0.19 -0.52 -11.11
C GLU A 57 -0.46 -1.64 -10.25
N TYR A 58 -1.76 -1.94 -10.42
CA TYR A 58 -2.48 -2.86 -9.54
C TYR A 58 -1.80 -4.23 -9.40
N ARG A 59 -1.23 -4.76 -10.49
CA ARG A 59 -0.45 -6.02 -10.46
C ARG A 59 0.81 -5.90 -9.60
N ARG A 60 1.50 -4.75 -9.63
CA ARG A 60 2.70 -4.51 -8.80
C ARG A 60 2.33 -4.35 -7.33
N ILE A 61 1.20 -3.73 -7.01
CA ILE A 61 0.69 -3.63 -5.64
C ILE A 61 0.39 -5.03 -5.08
N ILE A 62 -0.23 -5.91 -5.88
CA ILE A 62 -0.47 -7.30 -5.50
C ILE A 62 0.87 -8.05 -5.31
N ALA A 63 1.82 -7.86 -6.23
CA ALA A 63 3.15 -8.46 -6.10
C ALA A 63 3.91 -7.98 -4.85
N PHE A 64 3.82 -6.69 -4.53
CA PHE A 64 4.42 -6.11 -3.33
C PHE A 64 3.85 -6.73 -2.05
N ARG A 65 2.53 -6.95 -1.99
CA ARG A 65 1.91 -7.72 -0.89
C ARG A 65 2.48 -9.13 -0.76
N ASN A 66 2.75 -9.82 -1.87
CA ASN A 66 3.38 -11.14 -1.83
C ASN A 66 4.80 -11.07 -1.26
N ILE A 67 5.56 -10.01 -1.54
CA ILE A 67 6.88 -9.81 -0.95
C ILE A 67 6.76 -9.65 0.57
N LEU A 68 5.86 -8.76 1.03
CA LEU A 68 5.66 -8.49 2.46
C LEU A 68 5.25 -9.75 3.25
N ILE A 69 4.28 -10.52 2.76
CA ILE A 69 3.79 -11.71 3.48
C ILE A 69 4.74 -12.91 3.44
N HIS A 70 5.68 -12.94 2.49
CA HIS A 70 6.62 -14.05 2.37
C HIS A 70 7.86 -13.87 3.24
N GLY A 71 8.12 -12.71 3.85
CA GLY A 71 8.96 -12.55 5.06
C GLY A 71 10.38 -13.15 5.08
N TYR A 72 10.92 -13.65 3.97
CA TYR A 72 12.20 -14.40 3.94
C TYR A 72 13.42 -13.57 3.53
N ALA A 73 13.24 -12.31 3.14
CA ALA A 73 14.32 -11.37 2.86
C ALA A 73 14.01 -10.06 3.57
N ASP A 74 15.02 -9.47 4.19
CA ASP A 74 14.96 -8.13 4.79
C ASP A 74 14.17 -7.20 3.87
N VAL A 75 12.97 -6.81 4.29
CA VAL A 75 12.18 -5.83 3.56
C VAL A 75 13.03 -4.58 3.48
N ASP A 76 13.41 -4.18 2.28
CA ASP A 76 14.15 -2.94 2.08
C ASP A 76 13.24 -1.76 2.44
N HIS A 77 13.41 -1.25 3.66
CA HIS A 77 12.60 -0.18 4.20
C HIS A 77 12.75 1.14 3.44
N HIS A 78 13.85 1.32 2.70
CA HIS A 78 14.01 2.45 1.79
C HIS A 78 13.01 2.35 0.64
N ILE A 79 12.85 1.16 0.05
CA ILE A 79 11.83 0.91 -0.98
C ILE A 79 10.42 1.12 -0.42
N VAL A 80 10.14 0.64 0.80
CA VAL A 80 8.81 0.85 1.41
C VAL A 80 8.52 2.33 1.61
N TRP A 81 9.49 3.09 2.11
CA TRP A 81 9.37 4.53 2.31
C TRP A 81 9.17 5.27 0.98
N ASP A 82 9.94 4.94 -0.05
CA ASP A 82 9.76 5.50 -1.41
C ASP A 82 8.36 5.24 -1.96
N ILE A 83 7.76 4.06 -1.68
CA ILE A 83 6.39 3.75 -2.07
C ILE A 83 5.38 4.63 -1.31
N ILE A 84 5.60 4.86 -0.01
CA ILE A 84 4.77 5.75 0.82
C ILE A 84 4.80 7.17 0.24
N GLU A 85 5.96 7.71 -0.11
CA GLU A 85 6.07 9.08 -0.59
C GLU A 85 5.59 9.22 -2.05
N SER A 86 5.95 8.28 -2.92
CA SER A 86 5.76 8.45 -4.37
C SER A 86 4.49 7.78 -4.94
N LYS A 87 4.00 6.69 -4.33
CA LYS A 87 2.91 5.86 -4.90
C LYS A 87 1.62 5.92 -4.10
N LEU A 88 1.71 5.94 -2.78
CA LEU A 88 0.53 5.96 -1.90
C LEU A 88 -0.43 7.13 -2.20
N PRO A 89 0.03 8.39 -2.46
CA PRO A 89 -0.89 9.49 -2.76
C PRO A 89 -1.72 9.23 -4.03
N THR A 90 -1.13 8.59 -5.04
CA THR A 90 -1.83 8.23 -6.29
C THR A 90 -2.86 7.14 -6.03
N LEU A 91 -2.47 6.07 -5.34
CA LEU A 91 -3.38 5.00 -4.96
C LEU A 91 -4.60 5.53 -4.18
N ARG A 92 -4.38 6.44 -3.22
CA ARG A 92 -5.46 7.06 -2.42
C ARG A 92 -6.47 7.79 -3.32
N ARG A 93 -5.99 8.59 -4.29
CA ARG A 93 -6.85 9.30 -5.23
C ARG A 93 -7.64 8.35 -6.13
N GLU A 94 -6.99 7.33 -6.67
CA GLU A 94 -7.62 6.37 -7.59
C GLU A 94 -8.69 5.54 -6.87
N VAL A 95 -8.40 5.04 -5.67
CA VAL A 95 -9.35 4.28 -4.86
C VAL A 95 -10.54 5.15 -4.46
N THR A 96 -10.32 6.42 -4.12
CA THR A 96 -11.41 7.36 -3.82
C THR A 96 -12.28 7.60 -5.04
N THR A 97 -11.65 7.86 -6.19
CA THR A 97 -12.36 8.07 -7.47
C THR A 97 -13.17 6.84 -7.88
N LEU A 98 -12.66 5.64 -7.63
CA LEU A 98 -13.37 4.39 -7.94
C LEU A 98 -14.63 4.25 -7.09
N LEU A 99 -14.56 4.58 -5.80
CA LEU A 99 -15.69 4.48 -4.86
C LEU A 99 -16.73 5.60 -5.03
N GLU A 100 -16.36 6.75 -5.58
CA GLU A 100 -17.28 7.87 -5.86
C GLU A 100 -18.05 7.70 -7.18
N ARG A 101 -17.62 6.76 -8.03
CA ARG A 101 -18.20 6.50 -9.36
C ARG A 101 -19.06 5.23 -9.43
N GLU A 102 -19.39 4.65 -8.28
CA GLU A 102 -20.40 3.60 -8.08
C GLU A 102 -21.61 4.17 -7.34
#